data_AF-A0A674E849-F1
#
_entry.id   AF-A0A674E849-F1
#
_cell.length_a   1.000
_cell.length_b   1.000
_cell.length_c   1.000
_cell.angle_alpha   90.00
_cell.angle_beta   90.00
_cell.angle_gamma   90.00
#
_symmetry.space_group_name_H-M   'P 1'
#
loop_
_entity.id
_entity.type
_entity.pdbx_description
1 polymer ?
#
loop_
_entity_poly.entity_id
_entity_poly.type
_entity_poly.pdbx_seq_one_letter_code
_entity_poly.pdbx_strand_id
1 'polypeptide(L)'
;MWSIAALVLVLTGSASCYITCPGGKVCSDQSTCCLTKGGYACCPLPNAVCCSDMAHCCPSGFNCNAITQKCEKGDHPWSSVPMLNKVAAEEPSSPVSAPLQSDSSHVQSNAVESSMVGKVQCDNYYACPDGTTCCHHPTGLWFCCPYSPGRCCLDGYHCCPYGYDCDPTYTKCVRYGNLRYPFAPRQAPSMIEAIKVSKPENKVHDQQVSWTALVQAADSTPQAGVTHCDTKFYCPSATSCCKGPNGKWGCCPFPLAKCCADGLHCCEYGYTCDPNSYKCRKWYSQIPSGLKDEANQD
;
A
#
# COMPACT_ATOMS: atom_id res chain seq x y z
N MET A 1 -43.47 31.22 -18.54
CA MET A 1 -43.25 30.26 -17.44
C MET A 1 -41.81 30.42 -16.97
N TRP A 2 -41.57 31.16 -15.88
CA TRP A 2 -40.23 31.34 -15.30
C TRP A 2 -40.07 30.35 -14.14
N SER A 3 -39.15 29.40 -14.25
CA SER A 3 -38.78 28.51 -13.12
C SER A 3 -37.50 29.04 -12.48
N ILE A 4 -37.65 29.58 -11.27
CA ILE A 4 -36.56 30.01 -10.41
C ILE A 4 -36.08 28.76 -9.66
N ALA A 5 -34.95 28.20 -10.06
CA ALA A 5 -34.32 27.11 -9.32
C ALA A 5 -33.59 27.71 -8.11
N ALA A 6 -34.14 27.49 -6.91
CA ALA A 6 -33.53 27.85 -5.64
C ALA A 6 -32.27 27.01 -5.41
N LEU A 7 -31.12 27.68 -5.40
CA LEU A 7 -29.81 27.07 -5.14
C LEU A 7 -29.58 27.02 -3.63
N VAL A 8 -29.80 25.86 -3.02
CA VAL A 8 -29.52 25.63 -1.59
C VAL A 8 -28.03 25.34 -1.44
N LEU A 9 -27.27 26.33 -0.98
CA LEU A 9 -25.87 26.18 -0.58
C LEU A 9 -25.81 25.50 0.80
N VAL A 10 -25.52 24.20 0.82
CA VAL A 10 -25.21 23.47 2.06
C VAL A 10 -23.76 23.74 2.43
N LEU A 11 -23.54 24.58 3.44
CA LEU A 11 -22.24 24.81 4.07
C LEU A 11 -21.87 23.60 4.94
N THR A 12 -21.20 22.59 4.38
CA THR A 12 -20.60 21.52 5.17
C THR A 12 -19.28 22.01 5.78
N GLY A 13 -19.32 22.48 7.03
CA GLY A 13 -18.12 22.78 7.82
C GLY A 13 -17.43 21.48 8.24
N SER A 14 -16.17 21.29 7.82
CA SER A 14 -15.31 20.22 8.30
C SER A 14 -14.73 20.60 9.67
N ALA A 15 -15.40 20.18 10.74
CA ALA A 15 -14.85 20.28 12.09
C ALA A 15 -13.68 19.30 12.23
N SER A 16 -12.45 19.82 12.15
CA SER A 16 -11.25 19.05 12.46
C SER A 16 -11.17 18.90 13.97
N CYS A 17 -11.30 17.67 14.47
CA CYS A 17 -11.26 17.38 15.90
C CYS A 17 -9.79 17.23 16.33
N TYR A 18 -9.37 17.99 17.35
CA TYR A 18 -8.03 17.95 17.91
C TYR A 18 -8.11 17.89 19.43
N ILE A 19 -7.14 17.23 20.07
CA ILE A 19 -7.01 17.22 21.53
C ILE A 19 -5.96 18.25 21.95
N THR A 20 -6.25 19.00 23.00
CA THR A 20 -5.28 19.94 23.58
C THR A 20 -4.57 19.25 24.74
N CYS A 21 -3.25 19.14 24.65
CA CYS A 21 -2.41 18.60 25.71
C CYS A 21 -2.22 19.63 26.83
N PRO A 22 -1.93 19.16 28.07
CA PRO A 22 -1.50 20.06 29.13
C PRO A 22 -0.27 20.83 28.65
N GLY A 23 -0.25 22.17 28.75
CA GLY A 23 0.82 22.99 28.14
C GLY A 23 0.49 23.58 26.76
N GLY A 24 -0.74 23.43 26.27
CA GLY A 24 -1.26 24.19 25.13
C GLY A 24 -0.93 23.62 23.76
N LYS A 25 -0.11 22.57 23.68
CA LYS A 25 0.19 21.88 22.42
C LYS A 25 -1.00 21.05 21.95
N VAL A 26 -1.12 20.87 20.65
CA VAL A 26 -2.27 20.22 20.03
C VAL A 26 -1.86 18.91 19.35
N CYS A 27 -2.71 17.88 19.49
CA CYS A 27 -2.57 16.58 18.84
C CYS A 27 -3.87 16.20 18.10
N SER A 28 -3.77 15.30 17.13
CA SER A 28 -4.96 14.75 16.47
C SER A 28 -5.89 14.05 17.47
N ASP A 29 -7.20 14.07 17.18
CA ASP A 29 -8.27 13.33 17.89
C ASP A 29 -7.95 11.87 18.28
N GLN A 30 -7.16 11.15 17.49
CA GLN A 30 -6.79 9.74 17.73
C GLN A 30 -5.41 9.55 18.38
N SER A 31 -4.81 10.63 18.89
CA SER A 31 -3.50 10.59 19.54
C SER A 31 -3.61 10.65 21.06
N THR A 32 -2.53 10.30 21.77
CA THR A 32 -2.41 10.46 23.22
C THR A 32 -1.31 11.47 23.54
N CYS A 33 -1.61 12.46 24.37
CA CYS A 33 -0.64 13.42 24.85
C CYS A 33 0.36 12.74 25.80
N CYS A 34 1.63 12.68 25.42
CA CYS A 34 2.70 12.13 26.23
C CYS A 34 3.74 13.19 26.58
N LEU A 35 4.18 13.19 27.84
CA LEU A 35 5.21 14.10 28.33
C LEU A 35 6.59 13.73 27.75
N THR A 36 7.37 14.77 27.44
CA THR A 36 8.76 14.71 26.96
C THR A 36 9.63 15.70 27.72
N LYS A 37 10.94 15.75 27.44
CA LYS A 37 11.87 16.72 28.03
C LYS A 37 11.53 18.18 27.70
N GLY A 38 10.81 18.44 26.60
CA GLY A 38 10.50 19.78 26.09
C GLY A 38 9.01 20.14 26.11
N GLY A 39 8.20 19.47 26.94
CA GLY A 39 6.74 19.63 26.97
C GLY A 39 6.02 18.37 26.50
N TYR A 40 4.88 18.52 25.81
CA TYR A 40 4.07 17.39 25.36
C TYR A 40 4.30 17.06 23.89
N ALA A 41 4.21 15.78 23.55
CA ALA A 41 4.27 15.23 22.21
C ALA A 41 3.12 14.24 22.00
N CYS A 42 2.75 14.02 20.75
CA CYS A 42 1.63 13.17 20.37
C CYS A 42 2.12 11.73 20.17
N CYS A 43 1.59 10.80 20.95
CA CYS A 43 1.64 9.39 20.55
C CYS A 43 0.53 9.14 19.54
N PRO A 44 0.80 8.64 18.31
CA PRO A 44 -0.21 8.41 17.28
C PRO A 44 -0.99 7.11 17.53
N LEU A 45 -1.32 6.87 18.80
CA LEU A 45 -2.15 5.77 19.27
C LEU A 45 -3.13 6.34 20.30
N PRO A 46 -4.41 5.92 20.26
CA PRO A 46 -5.38 6.29 21.28
C PRO A 46 -5.10 5.52 22.58
N ASN A 47 -5.27 6.19 23.72
CA ASN A 47 -5.06 5.62 25.07
C ASN A 47 -3.70 4.92 25.24
N ALA A 48 -2.65 5.50 24.65
CA ALA A 48 -1.31 4.95 24.66
C ALA A 48 -0.66 5.03 26.04
N VAL A 49 0.23 4.09 26.32
CA VAL A 49 1.10 4.11 27.50
C VAL A 49 2.35 4.92 27.16
N CYS A 50 2.53 6.06 27.82
CA CYS A 50 3.71 6.90 27.62
C CYS A 50 4.92 6.30 28.34
N CYS A 51 5.98 5.98 27.60
CA CYS A 51 7.17 5.39 28.17
C CYS A 51 8.02 6.44 28.91
N SER A 52 8.69 6.00 29.96
CA SER A 52 9.54 6.84 30.84
C SER A 52 10.80 7.37 30.15
N ASP A 53 11.16 6.81 29.00
CA ASP A 53 12.26 7.28 28.15
C ASP A 53 12.00 8.64 27.48
N MET A 54 10.80 9.21 27.65
CA MET A 54 10.39 10.51 27.10
C MET A 54 10.38 10.58 25.56
N ALA A 55 10.72 9.51 24.85
CA ALA A 55 10.78 9.47 23.39
C ALA A 55 9.70 8.56 22.76
N HIS A 56 9.31 7.50 23.45
CA HIS A 56 8.42 6.50 22.88
C HIS A 56 7.11 6.29 23.64
N CYS A 57 6.19 5.60 23.02
CA CYS A 57 4.92 5.17 23.59
C CYS A 57 4.54 3.77 23.13
N CYS A 58 3.69 3.13 23.91
CA CYS A 58 3.18 1.79 23.66
C CYS A 58 1.66 1.79 23.49
N PRO A 59 1.10 0.81 22.77
CA PRO A 59 -0.34 0.62 22.72
C PRO A 59 -0.93 0.39 24.11
N SER A 60 -2.22 0.69 24.26
CA SER A 60 -2.94 0.45 25.51
C SER A 60 -2.82 -1.02 25.94
N GLY A 61 -2.53 -1.24 27.23
CA GLY A 61 -2.36 -2.58 27.80
C GLY A 61 -1.00 -3.24 27.54
N PHE A 62 -0.02 -2.51 27.00
CA PHE A 62 1.38 -2.94 26.92
C PHE A 62 2.25 -2.14 27.90
N ASN A 63 3.29 -2.79 28.40
CA ASN A 63 4.31 -2.18 29.24
C ASN A 63 5.56 -1.85 28.42
N CYS A 64 6.16 -0.70 28.70
CA CYS A 64 7.40 -0.29 28.04
C CYS A 64 8.60 -1.02 28.64
N ASN A 65 9.27 -1.84 27.85
CA ASN A 65 10.57 -2.40 28.19
C ASN A 65 11.68 -1.50 27.60
N ALA A 66 12.24 -0.63 28.43
CA ALA A 66 13.26 0.33 28.02
C ALA A 66 14.59 -0.33 27.61
N ILE A 67 14.86 -1.56 28.07
CA ILE A 67 16.09 -2.31 27.74
C ILE A 67 15.98 -2.89 26.34
N THR A 68 14.86 -3.54 26.03
CA THR A 68 14.63 -4.18 24.72
C THR A 68 14.05 -3.23 23.68
N GLN A 69 13.64 -2.01 24.09
CA GLN A 69 12.92 -1.02 23.28
C GLN A 69 11.63 -1.60 22.67
N LYS A 70 10.93 -2.44 23.45
CA LYS A 70 9.69 -3.12 23.04
C LYS A 70 8.56 -2.87 24.03
N CYS A 71 7.35 -2.85 23.50
CA CYS A 71 6.11 -2.93 24.22
C CYS A 71 5.78 -4.40 24.47
N GLU A 72 5.70 -4.80 25.73
CA GLU A 72 5.50 -6.18 26.15
C GLU A 72 4.22 -6.30 26.99
N LYS A 73 3.47 -7.38 26.78
CA LYS A 73 2.28 -7.67 27.58
C LYS A 73 2.61 -8.81 28.53
N GLY A 74 2.44 -8.57 29.84
CA GLY A 74 2.90 -9.49 30.89
C GLY A 74 2.39 -10.92 30.76
N ASP A 75 1.19 -11.10 30.22
CA ASP A 75 0.56 -12.42 30.07
C ASP A 75 0.90 -13.13 28.75
N HIS A 76 1.57 -12.47 27.80
CA HIS A 76 1.78 -12.96 26.42
C HIS A 76 3.19 -12.60 25.90
N PRO A 77 4.20 -13.48 26.10
CA PRO A 77 5.60 -13.23 25.69
C PRO A 77 5.79 -13.03 24.18
N TRP A 78 4.82 -13.47 23.37
CA TRP A 78 4.81 -13.42 21.91
C TRP A 78 4.18 -12.14 21.36
N SER A 79 3.54 -11.32 22.21
CA SER A 79 3.10 -9.95 21.86
C SER A 79 4.15 -8.93 22.32
N SER A 80 5.36 -9.04 21.77
CA SER A 80 6.38 -7.99 21.88
C SER A 80 6.41 -7.20 20.58
N VAL A 81 6.08 -5.91 20.62
CA VAL A 81 6.15 -5.02 19.44
C VAL A 81 7.14 -3.90 19.70
N PRO A 82 7.82 -3.35 18.69
CA PRO A 82 8.72 -2.21 18.89
C PRO A 82 7.97 -1.02 19.50
N MET A 83 8.66 -0.28 20.38
CA MET A 83 8.15 0.97 20.93
C MET A 83 7.98 2.01 19.83
N LEU A 84 6.88 2.77 19.86
CA LEU A 84 6.56 3.74 18.81
C LEU A 84 7.09 5.13 19.19
N ASN A 85 7.67 5.85 18.23
CA ASN A 85 8.13 7.21 18.45
C ASN A 85 6.95 8.17 18.67
N LYS A 86 7.11 9.09 19.61
CA LYS A 86 6.22 10.25 19.74
C LYS A 86 6.47 11.23 18.59
N VAL A 87 5.42 11.86 18.10
CA VAL A 87 5.45 12.93 17.09
C VAL A 87 5.39 14.28 17.81
N ALA A 88 6.10 15.29 17.33
CA ALA A 88 6.04 16.62 17.91
C ALA A 88 4.58 17.14 17.89
N ALA A 89 4.09 17.63 19.03
CA ALA A 89 2.78 18.27 19.08
C ALA A 89 2.86 19.66 18.48
N GLU A 90 1.81 20.05 17.75
CA GLU A 90 1.76 21.32 17.04
C GLU A 90 1.58 22.47 18.04
N GLU A 91 2.27 23.58 17.78
CA GLU A 91 2.03 24.83 18.50
C GLU A 91 0.68 25.40 18.04
N PRO A 92 -0.17 25.89 18.95
CA PRO A 92 -1.44 26.50 18.57
C PRO A 92 -1.17 27.69 17.64
N SER A 93 -1.69 27.62 16.43
CA SER A 93 -1.63 28.71 15.46
C SER A 93 -2.34 29.94 16.05
N SER A 94 -1.56 30.93 16.47
CA SER A 94 -2.12 32.21 16.87
C SER A 94 -2.85 32.85 15.67
N PRO A 95 -4.00 33.50 15.88
CA PRO A 95 -4.77 34.08 14.79
C PRO A 95 -4.02 35.31 14.23
N VAL A 96 -3.45 35.17 13.05
CA VAL A 96 -2.90 36.31 12.30
C VAL A 96 -4.06 37.17 11.79
N SER A 97 -4.02 38.43 12.19
CA SER A 97 -4.97 39.48 11.84
C SER A 97 -4.96 39.76 10.32
N ALA A 98 -6.15 39.88 9.72
CA ALA A 98 -6.38 40.67 8.49
C ALA A 98 -6.32 42.19 8.84
N PRO A 99 -6.35 43.17 7.90
CA PRO A 99 -6.64 43.15 6.44
C PRO A 99 -5.60 43.98 5.59
N LEU A 100 -5.60 44.01 4.26
CA LEU A 100 -6.45 44.86 3.40
C LEU A 100 -6.24 44.57 1.91
N GLN A 101 -7.32 44.83 1.17
CA GLN A 101 -7.56 44.67 -0.25
C GLN A 101 -6.66 45.55 -1.14
N SER A 102 -6.37 45.07 -2.34
CA SER A 102 -6.37 45.93 -3.53
C SER A 102 -6.95 45.17 -4.71
N ASP A 103 -7.90 45.84 -5.32
CA ASP A 103 -8.91 45.42 -6.27
C ASP A 103 -8.41 45.39 -7.73
N SER A 104 -9.23 44.76 -8.58
CA SER A 104 -9.27 44.84 -10.06
C SER A 104 -8.15 44.17 -10.90
N SER A 105 -8.41 43.55 -12.05
CA SER A 105 -9.62 43.13 -12.76
C SER A 105 -9.21 42.40 -14.06
N HIS A 106 -10.15 41.64 -14.62
CA HIS A 106 -10.28 41.20 -16.03
C HIS A 106 -9.68 39.87 -16.53
N VAL A 107 -10.59 38.88 -16.64
CA VAL A 107 -11.10 38.21 -17.87
C VAL A 107 -10.35 37.00 -18.49
N GLN A 108 -11.07 35.86 -18.37
CA GLN A 108 -11.34 34.77 -19.33
C GLN A 108 -10.31 33.66 -19.59
N SER A 109 -10.78 32.46 -19.28
CA SER A 109 -10.57 31.17 -19.97
C SER A 109 -9.17 30.81 -20.43
N ASN A 110 -8.55 29.86 -19.71
CA ASN A 110 -8.23 28.54 -20.22
C ASN A 110 -7.64 27.71 -19.07
N ALA A 111 -8.33 26.64 -18.67
CA ALA A 111 -7.81 25.68 -17.72
C ALA A 111 -6.79 24.78 -18.44
N VAL A 112 -5.50 25.11 -18.32
CA VAL A 112 -4.38 24.22 -18.62
C VAL A 112 -3.32 24.40 -17.53
N GLU A 113 -2.87 23.26 -17.01
CA GLU A 113 -1.71 23.00 -16.17
C GLU A 113 -1.49 23.86 -14.91
N SER A 114 -1.98 23.36 -13.78
CA SER A 114 -1.44 23.64 -12.45
C SER A 114 -1.55 22.34 -11.65
N SER A 115 -0.62 21.88 -10.86
CA SER A 115 0.80 22.15 -10.65
C SER A 115 1.24 20.98 -9.76
N MET A 116 2.52 20.65 -9.78
CA MET A 116 3.11 19.62 -8.93
C MET A 116 2.98 19.98 -7.45
N VAL A 117 1.88 19.58 -6.81
CA VAL A 117 1.78 19.49 -5.34
C VAL A 117 0.84 18.33 -5.05
N GLY A 118 1.43 17.22 -4.64
CA GLY A 118 0.70 16.18 -3.95
C GLY A 118 0.24 14.96 -4.75
N LYS A 119 1.19 14.25 -5.34
CA LYS A 119 0.95 12.95 -5.98
C LYS A 119 1.91 11.91 -5.41
N VAL A 120 1.37 10.82 -4.84
CA VAL A 120 2.14 9.65 -4.43
C VAL A 120 2.59 8.92 -5.70
N GLN A 121 3.88 9.00 -6.01
CA GLN A 121 4.45 8.30 -7.17
C GLN A 121 4.49 6.79 -6.89
N CYS A 122 3.80 5.99 -7.71
CA CYS A 122 3.78 4.53 -7.56
C CYS A 122 4.92 3.88 -8.34
N ASP A 123 5.13 4.30 -9.59
CA ASP A 123 6.27 3.92 -10.41
C ASP A 123 6.60 4.99 -11.48
N ASN A 124 7.35 4.61 -12.53
CA ASN A 124 7.73 5.51 -13.63
C ASN A 124 6.56 5.96 -14.52
N TYR A 125 5.45 5.22 -14.50
CA TYR A 125 4.31 5.41 -15.38
C TYR A 125 3.03 5.70 -14.63
N TYR A 126 2.94 5.44 -13.33
CA TYR A 126 1.72 5.49 -12.54
C TYR A 126 1.93 6.28 -11.27
N ALA A 127 0.95 7.09 -10.92
CA ALA A 127 0.93 7.79 -9.65
C ALA A 127 -0.48 8.05 -9.16
N CYS A 128 -0.62 8.12 -7.84
CA CYS A 128 -1.87 8.25 -7.11
C CYS A 128 -2.02 9.60 -6.42
N PRO A 129 -3.24 10.07 -6.14
CA PRO A 129 -3.45 11.30 -5.39
C PRO A 129 -2.79 11.26 -4.00
N ASP A 130 -2.48 12.41 -3.43
CA ASP A 130 -2.07 12.50 -2.04
C ASP A 130 -3.06 11.84 -1.07
N GLY A 131 -2.53 11.30 0.02
CA GLY A 131 -3.32 10.61 1.03
C GLY A 131 -3.78 9.20 0.63
N THR A 132 -3.32 8.67 -0.51
CA THR A 132 -3.62 7.31 -0.97
C THR A 132 -2.39 6.40 -0.90
N THR A 133 -2.61 5.08 -0.85
CA THR A 133 -1.56 4.06 -0.92
C THR A 133 -1.56 3.40 -2.30
N CYS A 134 -0.39 3.31 -2.93
CA CYS A 134 -0.22 2.57 -4.18
C CYS A 134 -0.32 1.06 -3.95
N CYS A 135 -1.25 0.40 -4.64
CA CYS A 135 -1.44 -1.04 -4.64
C CYS A 135 -1.16 -1.64 -6.02
N HIS A 136 -0.23 -2.59 -6.07
CA HIS A 136 0.19 -3.24 -7.30
C HIS A 136 -0.69 -4.45 -7.61
N HIS A 137 -1.22 -4.52 -8.82
CA HIS A 137 -2.07 -5.60 -9.30
C HIS A 137 -1.24 -6.68 -10.02
N PRO A 138 -1.59 -7.98 -9.91
CA PRO A 138 -0.84 -9.08 -10.56
C PRO A 138 -0.69 -8.96 -12.09
N THR A 139 -1.56 -8.22 -12.79
CA THR A 139 -1.44 -7.96 -14.24
C THR A 139 -0.49 -6.81 -14.58
N GLY A 140 0.17 -6.18 -13.59
CA GLY A 140 1.13 -5.10 -13.80
C GLY A 140 0.53 -3.69 -13.81
N LEU A 141 -0.71 -3.53 -13.34
CA LEU A 141 -1.36 -2.22 -13.16
C LEU A 141 -1.22 -1.72 -11.72
N TRP A 142 -1.37 -0.42 -11.53
CA TRP A 142 -1.43 0.21 -10.20
C TRP A 142 -2.81 0.77 -9.92
N PHE A 143 -3.21 0.61 -8.67
CA PHE A 143 -4.48 1.08 -8.13
C PHE A 143 -4.24 1.86 -6.86
N CYS A 144 -5.01 2.92 -6.65
CA CYS A 144 -4.86 3.85 -5.55
C CYS A 144 -5.85 3.49 -4.44
N CYS A 145 -5.33 2.99 -3.32
CA CYS A 145 -6.11 2.74 -2.12
C CYS A 145 -6.35 4.05 -1.36
N PRO A 146 -7.59 4.41 -0.99
CA PRO A 146 -7.93 5.67 -0.33
C PRO A 146 -7.38 5.76 1.11
N TYR A 147 -6.91 4.65 1.68
CA TYR A 147 -6.27 4.63 2.99
C TYR A 147 -4.77 4.92 2.84
N SER A 148 -4.24 5.77 3.72
CA SER A 148 -2.81 5.96 3.91
C SER A 148 -2.47 5.97 5.40
N PRO A 149 -1.86 4.92 5.96
CA PRO A 149 -1.46 3.66 5.30
C PRO A 149 -2.64 2.70 5.06
N GLY A 150 -2.70 2.12 3.86
CA GLY A 150 -3.63 1.04 3.49
C GLY A 150 -2.92 -0.30 3.35
N ARG A 151 -3.62 -1.41 3.61
CA ARG A 151 -3.14 -2.77 3.33
C ARG A 151 -3.76 -3.26 2.03
N CYS A 152 -2.94 -3.44 1.00
CA CYS A 152 -3.38 -3.99 -0.28
C CYS A 152 -3.71 -5.47 -0.16
N CYS A 153 -4.85 -5.88 -0.72
CA CYS A 153 -5.21 -7.28 -0.84
C CYS A 153 -4.42 -7.95 -1.98
N LEU A 154 -4.34 -9.27 -1.95
CA LEU A 154 -3.58 -10.05 -2.95
C LEU A 154 -4.19 -9.99 -4.35
N ASP A 155 -5.49 -9.76 -4.44
CA ASP A 155 -6.17 -9.61 -5.72
C ASP A 155 -5.84 -8.30 -6.43
N GLY A 156 -5.18 -7.35 -5.75
CA GLY A 156 -4.78 -6.07 -6.33
C GLY A 156 -5.93 -5.15 -6.72
N TYR A 157 -7.17 -5.45 -6.32
CA TYR A 157 -8.36 -4.61 -6.53
C TYR A 157 -8.96 -4.10 -5.23
N HIS A 158 -8.72 -4.80 -4.13
CA HIS A 158 -9.20 -4.40 -2.82
C HIS A 158 -8.05 -3.94 -1.91
N CYS A 159 -8.39 -3.10 -0.95
CA CYS A 159 -7.50 -2.72 0.12
C CYS A 159 -8.28 -2.50 1.42
N CYS A 160 -7.59 -2.66 2.54
CA CYS A 160 -8.13 -2.49 3.88
C CYS A 160 -7.45 -1.33 4.61
N PRO A 161 -8.13 -0.69 5.57
CA PRO A 161 -7.49 0.28 6.44
C PRO A 161 -6.40 -0.40 7.28
N TYR A 162 -5.46 0.41 7.77
CA TYR A 162 -4.36 -0.09 8.60
C TYR A 162 -4.85 -0.94 9.77
N GLY A 163 -4.19 -2.09 9.99
CA GLY A 163 -4.52 -3.02 11.07
C GLY A 163 -5.69 -3.96 10.78
N TYR A 164 -6.18 -4.00 9.54
CA TYR A 164 -7.11 -5.00 9.04
C TYR A 164 -6.50 -5.75 7.85
N ASP A 165 -6.76 -7.05 7.80
CA ASP A 165 -6.40 -7.97 6.75
C ASP A 165 -7.59 -8.24 5.84
N CYS A 166 -7.34 -8.50 4.56
CA CYS A 166 -8.40 -8.94 3.67
C CYS A 166 -8.79 -10.37 4.03
N ASP A 167 -10.09 -10.66 4.08
CA ASP A 167 -10.55 -12.02 4.19
C ASP A 167 -10.16 -12.82 2.92
N PRO A 168 -10.15 -14.16 2.95
CA PRO A 168 -9.75 -14.97 1.80
C PRO A 168 -10.56 -14.74 0.53
N THR A 169 -11.78 -14.20 0.64
CA THR A 169 -12.64 -13.86 -0.52
C THR A 169 -12.46 -12.41 -1.00
N TYR A 170 -11.62 -11.61 -0.32
CA TYR A 170 -11.36 -10.20 -0.60
C TYR A 170 -12.60 -9.30 -0.58
N THR A 171 -13.67 -9.73 0.08
CA THR A 171 -14.93 -8.98 0.18
C THR A 171 -15.06 -8.19 1.47
N LYS A 172 -14.22 -8.50 2.47
CA LYS A 172 -14.28 -7.95 3.83
C LYS A 172 -12.90 -7.75 4.40
N CYS A 173 -12.78 -6.71 5.21
CA CYS A 173 -11.62 -6.49 6.05
C CYS A 173 -11.85 -7.15 7.42
N VAL A 174 -10.96 -8.04 7.83
CA VAL A 174 -10.99 -8.77 9.09
C VAL A 174 -9.79 -8.41 9.96
N ARG A 175 -9.93 -8.51 11.27
CA ARG A 175 -8.82 -8.35 12.22
C ARG A 175 -8.63 -9.67 12.95
N TYR A 176 -7.41 -10.19 13.01
CA TYR A 176 -7.13 -11.42 13.76
C TYR A 176 -7.51 -11.23 15.23
N GLY A 177 -8.54 -11.96 15.69
CA GLY A 177 -9.17 -11.78 17.02
C GLY A 177 -10.69 -11.98 17.08
N ASN A 178 -11.32 -12.60 16.08
CA ASN A 178 -12.76 -12.95 16.07
C ASN A 178 -13.78 -11.80 16.20
N LEU A 179 -13.37 -10.54 16.05
CA LEU A 179 -14.32 -9.43 15.94
C LEU A 179 -14.79 -9.29 14.48
N ARG A 180 -15.88 -9.99 14.15
CA ARG A 180 -16.67 -9.73 12.93
C ARG A 180 -17.58 -8.53 13.19
N TYR A 181 -17.09 -7.31 12.97
CA TYR A 181 -17.98 -6.15 12.88
C TYR A 181 -18.54 -6.04 11.45
N PRO A 182 -19.86 -5.87 11.30
CA PRO A 182 -20.48 -5.75 9.99
C PRO A 182 -20.08 -4.41 9.35
N PHE A 183 -19.53 -4.45 8.13
CA PHE A 183 -19.41 -3.25 7.34
C PHE A 183 -20.80 -2.76 6.92
N ALA A 184 -20.97 -1.44 6.99
CA ALA A 184 -22.02 -0.72 6.29
C ALA A 184 -22.03 -1.09 4.80
N PRO A 185 -23.22 -1.15 4.16
CA PRO A 185 -23.35 -1.62 2.79
C PRO A 185 -22.72 -0.65 1.79
N ARG A 186 -21.92 -1.22 0.90
CA ARG A 186 -21.49 -0.74 -0.44
C ARG A 186 -21.29 0.77 -0.60
N GLN A 187 -20.02 1.18 -0.67
CA GLN A 187 -19.62 2.16 -1.67
C GLN A 187 -18.70 1.47 -2.68
N ALA A 188 -18.74 2.00 -3.92
CA ALA A 188 -18.09 1.54 -5.14
C ALA A 188 -16.62 1.07 -4.96
N PRO A 189 -16.06 0.28 -5.90
CA PRO A 189 -14.70 -0.27 -5.80
C PRO A 189 -13.73 0.71 -5.14
N SER A 190 -13.14 0.30 -4.01
CA SER A 190 -12.32 1.15 -3.16
C SER A 190 -10.96 1.49 -3.77
N MET A 191 -10.74 1.26 -5.06
CA MET A 191 -9.52 1.72 -5.70
C MET A 191 -9.79 2.45 -7.01
N ILE A 192 -9.11 3.58 -7.16
CA ILE A 192 -9.08 4.38 -8.38
C ILE A 192 -7.88 3.89 -9.19
N GLU A 193 -8.03 3.62 -10.48
CA GLU A 193 -6.90 3.27 -11.34
C GLU A 193 -5.86 4.41 -11.31
N ALA A 194 -4.58 4.06 -11.14
CA ALA A 194 -3.54 5.07 -11.04
C ALA A 194 -3.40 5.85 -12.36
N ILE A 195 -3.15 7.15 -12.24
CA ILE A 195 -3.07 8.04 -13.40
C ILE A 195 -1.74 7.77 -14.10
N LYS A 196 -1.83 7.40 -15.39
CA LYS A 196 -0.67 7.28 -16.27
C LYS A 196 0.03 8.63 -16.43
N VAL A 197 1.29 8.72 -16.00
CA VAL A 197 2.12 9.91 -16.17
C VAL A 197 2.80 9.81 -17.52
N SER A 198 2.36 10.61 -18.48
CA SER A 198 3.11 10.83 -19.72
C SER A 198 4.36 11.64 -19.39
N LYS A 199 5.53 11.08 -19.72
CA LYS A 199 6.81 11.79 -19.65
C LYS A 199 6.75 12.97 -20.65
N PRO A 200 7.18 14.18 -20.30
CA PRO A 200 7.42 15.19 -21.33
C PRO A 200 8.51 14.66 -22.25
N GLU A 201 8.16 14.46 -23.53
CA GLU A 201 9.10 14.13 -24.59
C GLU A 201 10.13 15.26 -24.66
N ASN A 202 11.32 15.00 -24.13
CA ASN A 202 12.47 15.79 -24.51
C ASN A 202 12.85 15.34 -25.92
N LYS A 203 12.36 16.08 -26.93
CA LYS A 203 12.80 15.97 -28.32
C LYS A 203 14.32 16.08 -28.36
N VAL A 204 15.00 14.96 -28.56
CA VAL A 204 16.31 14.93 -29.22
C VAL A 204 16.22 13.89 -30.32
N HIS A 205 16.21 14.44 -31.53
CA HIS A 205 16.39 13.79 -32.82
C HIS A 205 17.63 12.88 -32.79
N ASP A 206 17.51 11.60 -33.11
CA ASP A 206 18.16 11.09 -34.33
C ASP A 206 17.74 9.65 -34.72
N GLN A 207 17.56 9.51 -36.04
CA GLN A 207 17.52 8.35 -36.93
C GLN A 207 16.59 7.14 -36.67
N GLN A 208 15.49 7.18 -37.43
CA GLN A 208 14.53 6.14 -37.78
C GLN A 208 15.15 4.92 -38.47
N VAL A 209 14.79 3.72 -38.03
CA VAL A 209 14.72 2.53 -38.90
C VAL A 209 13.33 1.91 -38.79
N SER A 210 12.72 1.78 -39.97
CA SER A 210 11.37 1.28 -40.22
C SER A 210 11.26 -0.22 -39.90
N TRP A 211 10.22 -0.62 -39.19
CA TRP A 211 9.83 -2.03 -39.07
C TRP A 211 8.48 -2.27 -39.77
N THR A 212 8.49 -3.23 -40.68
CA THR A 212 7.34 -3.74 -41.44
C THR A 212 6.30 -4.35 -40.52
N ALA A 213 5.01 -4.09 -40.80
CA ALA A 213 3.88 -4.64 -40.06
C ALA A 213 3.82 -6.17 -40.14
N LEU A 214 3.68 -6.84 -38.99
CA LEU A 214 3.24 -8.23 -38.92
C LEU A 214 1.72 -8.30 -38.83
N VAL A 215 1.17 -9.19 -39.65
CA VAL A 215 -0.25 -9.39 -39.92
C VAL A 215 -0.96 -10.02 -38.70
N GLN A 216 -2.20 -9.60 -38.49
CA GLN A 216 -3.10 -10.14 -37.47
C GLN A 216 -3.47 -11.60 -37.76
N ALA A 217 -3.22 -12.50 -36.82
CA ALA A 217 -3.87 -13.80 -36.80
C ALA A 217 -5.26 -13.65 -36.15
N ALA A 218 -6.29 -13.94 -36.94
CA ALA A 218 -7.66 -14.05 -36.48
C ALA A 218 -7.92 -15.44 -35.86
N ASP A 219 -8.85 -15.45 -34.90
CA ASP A 219 -9.60 -16.56 -34.32
C ASP A 219 -8.84 -17.79 -33.79
N SER A 220 -8.87 -17.95 -32.45
CA SER A 220 -9.51 -19.12 -31.81
C SER A 220 -9.42 -19.05 -30.27
N THR A 221 -10.59 -19.13 -29.61
CA THR A 221 -10.88 -19.72 -28.28
C THR A 221 -9.94 -19.46 -27.08
N PRO A 222 -10.47 -19.13 -25.87
CA PRO A 222 -9.66 -18.94 -24.65
C PRO A 222 -9.10 -20.28 -24.17
N GLN A 223 -7.94 -20.64 -24.68
CA GLN A 223 -7.15 -21.78 -24.24
C GLN A 223 -6.17 -21.31 -23.17
N ALA A 224 -6.04 -22.12 -22.11
CA ALA A 224 -5.31 -21.81 -20.90
C ALA A 224 -3.89 -21.27 -21.19
N GLY A 225 -3.61 -20.05 -20.74
CA GLY A 225 -2.38 -19.33 -21.07
C GLY A 225 -1.12 -20.05 -20.57
N VAL A 226 -0.18 -20.33 -21.47
CA VAL A 226 1.15 -20.84 -21.14
C VAL A 226 2.04 -19.72 -20.61
N THR A 227 2.93 -20.02 -19.66
CA THR A 227 3.89 -19.05 -19.10
C THR A 227 5.23 -19.22 -19.80
N HIS A 228 5.60 -18.29 -20.69
CA HIS A 228 6.90 -18.33 -21.35
C HIS A 228 8.02 -17.91 -20.38
N CYS A 229 9.05 -18.76 -20.27
CA CYS A 229 10.25 -18.50 -19.47
C CYS A 229 11.34 -17.81 -20.29
N ASP A 230 11.41 -18.14 -21.58
CA ASP A 230 12.34 -17.63 -22.58
C ASP A 230 11.73 -17.82 -23.98
N THR A 231 12.39 -17.31 -25.00
CA THR A 231 12.20 -17.56 -26.44
C THR A 231 12.09 -19.04 -26.83
N LYS A 232 12.65 -19.96 -26.03
CA LYS A 232 12.67 -21.41 -26.32
C LYS A 232 12.00 -22.27 -25.26
N PHE A 233 11.63 -21.71 -24.11
CA PHE A 233 11.16 -22.49 -22.97
C PHE A 233 9.89 -21.92 -22.39
N TYR A 234 8.91 -22.79 -22.13
CA TYR A 234 7.63 -22.40 -21.54
C TYR A 234 7.14 -23.43 -20.53
N CYS A 235 6.21 -22.98 -19.69
CA CYS A 235 5.59 -23.76 -18.64
C CYS A 235 4.06 -23.77 -18.77
N PRO A 236 3.38 -24.85 -18.32
CA PRO A 236 1.91 -24.95 -18.35
C PRO A 236 1.22 -23.83 -17.54
N SER A 237 -0.09 -23.63 -17.76
CA SER A 237 -0.87 -22.68 -16.97
C SER A 237 -0.80 -22.97 -15.47
N ALA A 238 -0.84 -21.92 -14.65
CA ALA A 238 -0.74 -21.97 -13.18
C ALA A 238 0.60 -22.48 -12.62
N THR A 239 1.63 -22.60 -13.46
CA THR A 239 3.01 -22.89 -13.04
C THR A 239 3.91 -21.65 -13.22
N SER A 240 5.09 -21.64 -12.62
CA SER A 240 6.04 -20.54 -12.75
C SER A 240 7.42 -20.99 -13.19
N CYS A 241 8.11 -20.12 -13.91
CA CYS A 241 9.44 -20.39 -14.42
C CYS A 241 10.49 -20.26 -13.32
N CYS A 242 11.29 -21.30 -13.14
CA CYS A 242 12.41 -21.29 -12.22
C CYS A 242 13.71 -21.64 -12.93
N LYS A 243 14.71 -20.77 -12.82
CA LYS A 243 16.03 -20.95 -13.43
C LYS A 243 17.02 -21.45 -12.39
N GLY A 244 17.58 -22.63 -12.62
CA GLY A 244 18.59 -23.19 -11.72
C GLY A 244 19.98 -22.56 -11.90
N PRO A 245 20.94 -22.87 -11.02
CA PRO A 245 22.31 -22.32 -11.05
C PRO A 245 23.07 -22.67 -12.34
N ASN A 246 22.69 -23.76 -13.01
CA ASN A 246 23.27 -24.18 -14.30
C ASN A 246 22.59 -23.49 -15.51
N GLY A 247 21.69 -22.54 -15.29
CA GLY A 247 20.95 -21.83 -16.33
C GLY A 247 19.78 -22.60 -16.96
N LYS A 248 19.52 -23.84 -16.53
CA LYS A 248 18.41 -24.69 -17.01
C LYS A 248 17.07 -24.23 -16.41
N TRP A 249 16.09 -24.02 -17.27
CA TRP A 249 14.70 -23.69 -16.91
C TRP A 249 13.94 -24.93 -16.42
N GLY A 250 13.08 -24.73 -15.43
CA GLY A 250 12.10 -25.71 -14.98
C GLY A 250 10.80 -25.04 -14.55
N CYS A 251 9.73 -25.82 -14.46
CA CYS A 251 8.41 -25.36 -14.12
C CYS A 251 8.08 -25.72 -12.67
N CYS A 252 7.76 -24.70 -11.89
CA CYS A 252 7.33 -24.87 -10.51
C CYS A 252 5.81 -24.98 -10.44
N PRO A 253 5.27 -25.92 -9.63
CA PRO A 253 3.83 -26.20 -9.57
C PRO A 253 3.02 -25.08 -8.89
N PHE A 254 3.68 -24.00 -8.47
CA PHE A 254 3.02 -22.84 -7.86
C PHE A 254 3.08 -21.64 -8.81
N PRO A 255 2.01 -20.83 -8.87
CA PRO A 255 2.08 -19.53 -9.51
C PRO A 255 3.02 -18.62 -8.70
N LEU A 256 3.89 -17.87 -9.39
CA LEU A 256 4.85 -16.94 -8.79
C LEU A 256 5.78 -17.58 -7.73
N ALA A 257 6.23 -18.81 -7.96
CA ALA A 257 7.10 -19.52 -7.04
C ALA A 257 8.46 -18.83 -6.87
N LYS A 258 9.01 -18.90 -5.66
CA LYS A 258 10.39 -18.52 -5.36
C LYS A 258 11.31 -19.71 -5.57
N CYS A 259 12.32 -19.56 -6.43
CA CYS A 259 13.36 -20.56 -6.61
C CYS A 259 14.23 -20.70 -5.36
N CYS A 260 14.51 -21.94 -4.98
CA CYS A 260 15.52 -22.23 -3.98
C CYS A 260 16.93 -22.18 -4.58
N ALA A 261 17.94 -22.08 -3.71
CA ALA A 261 19.33 -21.90 -4.12
C ALA A 261 19.89 -23.11 -4.88
N ASP A 262 19.34 -24.30 -4.61
CA ASP A 262 19.66 -25.52 -5.35
C ASP A 262 19.16 -25.52 -6.80
N GLY A 263 18.22 -24.62 -7.12
CA GLY A 263 17.57 -24.52 -8.41
C GLY A 263 16.80 -25.77 -8.81
N LEU A 264 16.49 -26.67 -7.88
CA LEU A 264 15.66 -27.86 -8.11
C LEU A 264 14.32 -27.72 -7.38
N HIS A 265 14.33 -27.06 -6.24
CA HIS A 265 13.15 -26.84 -5.45
C HIS A 265 12.63 -25.42 -5.58
N CYS A 266 11.35 -25.28 -5.30
CA CYS A 266 10.69 -24.00 -5.25
C CYS A 266 9.61 -23.94 -4.18
N CYS A 267 9.39 -22.72 -3.73
CA CYS A 267 8.42 -22.40 -2.71
C CYS A 267 7.30 -21.57 -3.30
N GLU A 268 6.08 -21.80 -2.82
CA GLU A 268 4.96 -20.92 -3.11
C GLU A 268 5.30 -19.47 -2.73
N TYR A 269 4.71 -18.51 -3.45
CA TYR A 269 4.90 -17.10 -3.18
C TYR A 269 4.72 -16.73 -1.69
N GLY A 270 5.67 -15.97 -1.15
CA GLY A 270 5.70 -15.56 0.25
C GLY A 270 6.29 -16.60 1.22
N TYR A 271 6.68 -17.78 0.75
CA TYR A 271 7.55 -18.69 1.50
C TYR A 271 9.03 -18.49 1.14
N THR A 272 9.90 -18.76 2.11
CA THR A 272 11.36 -18.73 1.92
C THR A 272 11.92 -20.14 2.07
N CYS A 273 12.75 -20.55 1.12
CA CYS A 273 13.45 -21.83 1.21
C CYS A 273 14.30 -21.90 2.48
N ASP A 274 14.26 -23.03 3.15
CA ASP A 274 15.22 -23.35 4.19
C ASP A 274 16.62 -23.53 3.58
N PRO A 275 17.69 -23.54 4.40
CA PRO A 275 19.05 -23.67 3.89
C PRO A 275 19.29 -24.93 3.05
N ASN A 276 18.51 -26.00 3.29
CA ASN A 276 18.61 -27.25 2.55
C ASN A 276 17.64 -27.32 1.35
N SER A 277 16.85 -26.27 1.09
CA SER A 277 15.88 -26.14 0.00
C SER A 277 14.69 -27.13 0.00
N TYR A 278 14.66 -28.13 0.88
CA TYR A 278 13.58 -29.13 0.99
C TYR A 278 12.32 -28.62 1.71
N LYS A 279 12.40 -27.48 2.41
CA LYS A 279 11.29 -26.93 3.19
C LYS A 279 11.12 -25.46 2.89
N CYS A 280 9.86 -25.06 2.79
CA CYS A 280 9.43 -23.69 2.61
C CYS A 280 8.92 -23.17 3.95
N ARG A 281 9.49 -22.05 4.41
CA ARG A 281 9.12 -21.41 5.69
C ARG A 281 8.44 -20.08 5.44
N LYS A 282 7.29 -19.90 6.10
CA LYS A 282 6.57 -18.64 6.18
C LYS A 282 6.11 -18.47 7.62
N TRP A 283 6.82 -17.63 8.36
CA TRP A 283 6.55 -17.41 9.77
C TRP A 283 6.67 -18.73 10.57
N TYR A 284 5.59 -19.20 11.19
CA TYR A 284 5.54 -20.50 11.90
C TYR A 284 5.14 -21.68 11.01
N SER A 285 4.72 -21.44 9.76
CA SER A 285 4.34 -22.49 8.81
C SER A 285 5.57 -23.05 8.10
N GLN A 286 5.72 -24.38 8.15
CA GLN A 286 6.70 -25.12 7.37
C GLN A 286 5.96 -26.12 6.48
N ILE A 287 6.14 -26.00 5.17
CA ILE A 287 5.61 -26.94 4.18
C ILE A 287 6.79 -27.52 3.38
N PRO A 288 6.66 -28.74 2.84
CA PRO A 288 7.67 -29.25 1.92
C PRO A 288 7.77 -28.34 0.69
N SER A 289 8.99 -28.18 0.17
CA SER A 289 9.19 -27.50 -1.10
C SER A 289 8.59 -28.28 -2.26
N GLY A 290 8.08 -27.56 -3.26
CA GLY A 290 7.72 -28.17 -4.54
C GLY A 290 8.98 -28.56 -5.29
N LEU A 291 8.94 -29.73 -5.94
CA LEU A 291 9.95 -30.11 -6.92
C LEU A 291 9.60 -29.44 -8.25
N LYS A 292 10.60 -28.91 -8.94
CA LYS A 292 10.39 -28.39 -10.29
C LYS A 292 10.29 -29.54 -11.30
N ASP A 293 9.44 -29.37 -12.30
CA ASP A 293 9.43 -30.18 -13.51
C ASP A 293 10.34 -29.55 -14.57
N GLU A 294 10.63 -30.30 -15.63
CA GLU A 294 11.38 -29.76 -16.77
C GLU A 294 10.51 -28.79 -17.57
N ALA A 295 11.09 -27.68 -18.03
CA ALA A 295 10.38 -26.75 -18.90
C ALA A 295 10.22 -27.33 -20.30
N ASN A 296 9.05 -27.11 -20.90
CA ASN A 296 8.79 -27.52 -22.27
C ASN A 296 9.59 -26.62 -23.22
N GLN A 297 9.97 -27.18 -24.37
CA GLN A 297 10.62 -26.45 -25.45
C GLN A 297 9.64 -26.26 -26.62
N ASP A 298 9.59 -25.05 -27.16
CA ASP A 298 8.94 -24.73 -28.45
C ASP A 298 9.81 -25.19 -29.63
#